data_AF-X0S8R1-F1
#
_entry.id   AF-X0S8R1-F1
#
_cell.length_a   1.000
_cell.length_b   1.000
_cell.length_c   1.000
_cell.angle_alpha   90.00
_cell.angle_beta   90.00
_cell.angle_gamma   90.00
#
_symmetry.space_group_name_H-M   'P 1'
#
loop_
_entity.id
_entity.type
_entity.pdbx_description
1 polymer ?
#
loop_
_entity_poly.entity_id
_entity_poly.type
_entity_poly.pdbx_seq_one_letter_code
_entity_poly.pdbx_strand_id
1 'polypeptide(L)'
;MYAFASLSMMVIGVVTLVVGVRLLIRAGQTRGLPELLFGAAFVTGSVGVAGSQLGQRFVWTEPGPLFTSMTALGFGLQVLGTAALFAVVWRVFRPRDRWAMGLASAGALLALGGWTLRWVDGSFEGDVLRSRGLFLFQSMRIVVFAWSATEALRYAAALRRRVAVGLAEPAVANQILFWGVAGIFMIVTTLSIMLPILLTGRSPLEFALPMALITVSTLGTAVVMWCAFFPPLGMRRRLLFSGA
;
A
#
# COMPACT_ATOMS: atom_id res chain seq x y z
N MET A 1 -2.34 23.32 -3.51
CA MET A 1 -2.76 21.89 -3.50
C MET A 1 -1.58 20.92 -3.47
N TYR A 2 -0.51 21.11 -4.26
CA TYR A 2 0.67 20.24 -4.26
C TYR A 2 1.30 19.99 -2.87
N ALA A 3 1.47 21.05 -2.07
CA ALA A 3 2.01 20.96 -0.72
C ALA A 3 1.17 20.05 0.19
N PHE A 4 -0.16 20.12 0.10
CA PHE A 4 -1.06 19.28 0.89
C PHE A 4 -0.97 17.80 0.48
N ALA A 5 -0.96 17.49 -0.81
CA ALA A 5 -0.80 16.12 -1.28
C ALA A 5 0.57 15.55 -0.87
N SER A 6 1.65 16.35 -0.98
CA SER A 6 2.98 15.96 -0.51
C SER A 6 3.00 15.68 0.99
N LEU A 7 2.41 16.57 1.79
CA LEU A 7 2.32 16.40 3.25
C LEU A 7 1.51 15.16 3.61
N SER A 8 0.37 14.92 2.95
CA SER A 8 -0.45 13.73 3.18
C SER A 8 0.30 12.43 2.87
N MET A 9 1.09 12.41 1.79
CA MET A 9 1.98 11.29 1.43
C MET A 9 3.08 11.07 2.46
N MET A 10 3.64 12.14 3.04
CA MET A 10 4.60 12.03 4.14
C MET A 10 3.95 11.46 5.40
N VAL A 11 2.75 11.92 5.75
CA VAL A 11 1.99 11.42 6.92
C VAL A 11 1.71 9.92 6.80
N ILE A 12 1.18 9.46 5.65
CA ILE A 12 0.96 8.02 5.44
C ILE A 12 2.29 7.26 5.47
N GLY A 13 3.36 7.80 4.89
CA GLY A 13 4.70 7.21 4.90
C GLY A 13 5.22 6.98 6.32
N VAL A 14 5.10 7.98 7.19
CA VAL A 14 5.49 7.87 8.60
C VAL A 14 4.62 6.85 9.35
N VAL A 15 3.29 6.92 9.19
CA VAL A 15 2.37 5.98 9.85
C VAL A 15 2.66 4.54 9.45
N THR A 16 2.80 4.28 8.15
CA THR A 16 3.09 2.94 7.63
C THR A 16 4.48 2.45 8.06
N LEU A 17 5.48 3.33 8.10
CA LEU A 17 6.82 2.99 8.62
C LEU A 17 6.77 2.58 10.09
N VAL A 18 6.09 3.36 10.94
CA VAL A 18 5.93 3.05 12.38
C VAL A 18 5.20 1.71 12.57
N VAL A 19 4.10 1.50 11.86
CA VAL A 19 3.37 0.22 11.88
C VAL A 19 4.26 -0.93 11.41
N GLY A 20 4.98 -0.73 10.30
CA GLY A 20 5.88 -1.73 9.71
C GLY A 20 6.99 -2.16 10.66
N VAL A 21 7.72 -1.20 11.24
CA VAL A 21 8.77 -1.46 12.22
C VAL A 21 8.23 -2.23 13.43
N ARG A 22 7.07 -1.81 13.95
CA ARG A 22 6.43 -2.51 15.08
C ARG A 22 6.10 -3.96 14.74
N LEU A 23 5.61 -4.23 13.53
CA LEU A 23 5.31 -5.59 13.07
C LEU A 23 6.57 -6.42 12.88
N LEU A 24 7.67 -5.84 12.40
CA LEU A 24 8.96 -6.53 12.30
C LEU A 24 9.52 -6.90 13.69
N ILE A 25 9.44 -5.99 14.66
CA ILE A 25 9.83 -6.28 16.05
C ILE A 25 8.99 -7.43 16.61
N ARG A 26 7.68 -7.38 16.40
CA ARG A 26 6.77 -8.45 16.84
C ARG A 26 7.06 -9.77 16.14
N ALA A 27 7.39 -9.76 14.85
CA ALA A 27 7.76 -10.95 14.09
C ALA A 27 9.03 -11.60 14.64
N GLY A 28 10.00 -10.83 15.13
CA GLY A 28 11.18 -11.35 15.83
C GLY A 28 10.83 -12.10 17.13
N GLN A 29 9.76 -11.68 17.81
CA GLN A 29 9.29 -12.28 19.05
C GLN A 29 8.39 -13.51 18.80
N THR A 30 7.46 -13.45 17.84
CA THR A 30 6.49 -14.52 17.58
C THR A 30 6.96 -15.53 16.55
N ARG A 31 8.03 -15.22 15.79
CA ARG A 31 8.46 -15.95 14.57
C ARG A 31 7.34 -16.12 13.55
N GLY A 32 6.34 -15.23 13.58
CA GLY A 32 5.19 -15.25 12.69
C GLY A 32 5.55 -14.73 11.30
N LEU A 33 5.39 -15.59 10.28
CA LEU A 33 5.61 -15.22 8.88
C LEU A 33 4.68 -14.09 8.40
N PRO A 34 3.37 -14.04 8.75
CA PRO A 34 2.50 -12.94 8.33
C PRO A 34 2.97 -11.58 8.84
N GLU A 35 3.41 -11.49 10.09
CA GLU A 35 3.91 -10.25 10.70
C GLU A 35 5.19 -9.77 10.02
N LEU A 36 6.10 -10.70 9.69
CA LEU A 36 7.31 -10.40 8.94
C LEU A 36 6.97 -9.83 7.56
N LEU A 37 6.08 -10.49 6.82
CA LEU A 37 5.71 -10.08 5.46
C LEU A 37 4.97 -8.73 5.46
N PHE A 38 4.05 -8.50 6.40
CA PHE A 38 3.39 -7.20 6.54
C PHE A 38 4.37 -6.10 6.94
N GLY A 39 5.23 -6.37 7.91
CA GLY A 39 6.25 -5.43 8.35
C GLY A 39 7.18 -5.03 7.21
N ALA A 40 7.67 -6.01 6.46
CA ALA A 40 8.51 -5.80 5.29
C ALA A 40 7.76 -5.01 4.20
N ALA A 41 6.49 -5.35 3.92
CA ALA A 41 5.68 -4.65 2.92
C ALA A 41 5.53 -3.16 3.25
N PHE A 42 5.24 -2.82 4.50
CA PHE A 42 5.10 -1.43 4.90
C PHE A 42 6.44 -0.69 4.91
N VAL A 43 7.50 -1.25 5.51
CA VAL A 43 8.80 -0.56 5.56
C VAL A 43 9.35 -0.31 4.16
N THR A 44 9.40 -1.33 3.31
CA THR A 44 9.90 -1.19 1.94
C THR A 44 9.01 -0.28 1.09
N GLY A 45 7.69 -0.34 1.28
CA GLY A 45 6.74 0.58 0.64
C GLY A 45 6.98 2.04 1.03
N SER A 46 7.06 2.36 2.33
CA SER A 46 7.23 3.73 2.83
C SER A 46 8.59 4.31 2.43
N VAL A 47 9.67 3.55 2.64
CA VAL A 47 11.03 3.98 2.26
C VAL A 47 11.13 4.12 0.73
N GLY A 48 10.53 3.20 -0.02
CA GLY A 48 10.51 3.24 -1.47
C GLY A 48 9.76 4.45 -2.02
N VAL A 49 8.60 4.79 -1.45
CA VAL A 49 7.86 6.01 -1.81
C VAL A 49 8.71 7.25 -1.51
N ALA A 50 9.27 7.36 -0.31
CA ALA A 50 10.11 8.51 0.07
C ALA A 50 11.33 8.67 -0.85
N GLY A 51 12.06 7.58 -1.11
CA GLY A 51 13.22 7.57 -2.00
C GLY A 51 12.87 7.94 -3.44
N SER A 52 11.77 7.39 -3.97
CA SER A 52 11.32 7.72 -5.33
C SER A 52 10.88 9.18 -5.49
N GLN A 53 10.21 9.74 -4.47
CA GLN A 53 9.75 11.13 -4.49
C GLN A 53 10.92 12.12 -4.35
N LEU A 54 11.89 11.80 -3.49
CA LEU A 54 13.12 12.59 -3.39
C LEU A 54 13.89 12.57 -4.71
N GLY A 55 14.12 11.37 -5.27
CA GLY A 55 14.80 11.22 -6.56
C GLY A 55 14.11 12.02 -7.67
N GLN A 56 12.80 11.89 -7.82
CA GLN A 56 12.04 12.61 -8.86
C GLN A 56 12.10 14.13 -8.72
N ARG A 57 12.07 14.67 -7.49
CA ARG A 57 12.17 16.11 -7.27
C ARG A 57 13.51 16.67 -7.76
N PHE A 58 14.61 15.95 -7.52
CA PHE A 58 15.93 16.39 -7.92
C PHE A 58 16.24 16.11 -9.40
N VAL A 59 15.73 15.02 -9.98
CA VAL A 59 15.87 14.74 -11.43
C VAL A 59 15.31 15.90 -12.27
N TRP A 60 14.25 16.57 -11.81
CA TRP A 60 13.66 17.70 -12.54
C TRP A 60 14.45 19.01 -12.44
N THR A 61 15.27 19.17 -11.40
CA THR A 61 16.08 20.39 -11.22
C THR A 61 17.50 20.21 -11.76
N GLU A 62 18.11 19.05 -11.49
CA GLU A 62 19.49 18.72 -11.84
C GLU A 62 19.57 17.23 -12.22
N PRO A 63 19.32 16.88 -13.50
CA PRO A 63 19.40 15.50 -13.93
C PRO A 63 20.83 14.98 -13.71
N GLY A 64 20.95 13.90 -12.94
CA GLY A 64 22.23 13.30 -12.59
C GLY A 64 22.09 11.83 -12.20
N PRO A 65 23.16 11.02 -12.38
CA PRO A 65 23.12 9.56 -12.19
C PRO A 65 22.74 9.16 -10.76
N LEU A 66 23.08 10.01 -9.77
CA LEU A 66 22.68 9.81 -8.37
C LEU A 66 21.16 9.82 -8.20
N PHE A 67 20.47 10.82 -8.75
CA PHE A 67 19.02 10.98 -8.57
C PHE A 67 18.21 9.98 -9.38
N THR A 68 18.70 9.58 -10.56
CA THR A 68 18.18 8.43 -11.32
C THR A 68 18.28 7.15 -10.48
N SER A 69 19.44 6.89 -9.89
CA SER A 69 19.66 5.70 -9.04
C SER A 69 18.77 5.72 -7.79
N MET A 70 18.60 6.88 -7.14
CA MET A 70 17.68 7.04 -6.01
C MET A 70 16.23 6.77 -6.41
N THR A 71 15.80 7.29 -7.57
CA THR A 71 14.46 7.02 -8.12
C THR A 71 14.27 5.53 -8.38
N ALA A 72 15.22 4.92 -9.07
CA ALA A 72 15.17 3.50 -9.43
C ALA A 72 15.16 2.58 -8.20
N LEU A 73 15.99 2.86 -7.21
CA LEU A 73 16.02 2.14 -5.93
C LEU A 73 14.72 2.35 -5.14
N GLY A 74 14.19 3.57 -5.10
CA GLY A 74 12.90 3.87 -4.48
C GLY A 74 11.75 3.08 -5.10
N PHE A 75 11.67 3.02 -6.43
CA PHE A 75 10.68 2.17 -7.11
C PHE A 75 10.93 0.68 -6.88
N GLY A 76 12.19 0.23 -6.85
CA GLY A 76 12.54 -1.17 -6.56
C GLY A 76 12.06 -1.60 -5.17
N LEU A 77 12.23 -0.75 -4.15
CA LEU A 77 11.69 -0.98 -2.82
C LEU A 77 10.16 -1.04 -2.81
N GLN A 78 9.48 -0.20 -3.59
CA GLN A 78 8.01 -0.28 -3.72
C GLN A 78 7.56 -1.59 -4.40
N VAL A 79 8.33 -2.11 -5.36
CA VAL A 79 8.07 -3.42 -6.00
C VAL A 79 8.19 -4.53 -4.97
N LEU A 80 9.23 -4.52 -4.15
CA LEU A 80 9.39 -5.48 -3.05
C LEU A 80 8.21 -5.38 -2.06
N GLY A 81 7.80 -4.17 -1.71
CA GLY A 81 6.63 -3.97 -0.85
C GLY A 81 5.33 -4.50 -1.46
N THR A 82 5.15 -4.32 -2.77
CA THR A 82 4.00 -4.83 -3.53
C THR A 82 4.02 -6.36 -3.59
N ALA A 83 5.17 -6.98 -3.88
CA ALA A 83 5.35 -8.43 -3.89
C ALA A 83 5.10 -9.04 -2.50
N ALA A 84 5.61 -8.40 -1.45
CA ALA A 84 5.35 -8.79 -0.07
C ALA A 84 3.85 -8.72 0.25
N LEU A 85 3.14 -7.69 -0.22
CA LEU A 85 1.69 -7.58 -0.02
C LEU A 85 0.92 -8.69 -0.74
N PHE A 86 1.31 -9.07 -1.97
CA PHE A 86 0.73 -10.24 -2.64
C PHE A 86 0.94 -11.52 -1.82
N ALA A 87 2.14 -11.72 -1.28
CA ALA A 87 2.45 -12.87 -0.43
C ALA A 87 1.63 -12.86 0.87
N VAL A 88 1.43 -11.69 1.49
CA VAL A 88 0.57 -11.51 2.67
C VAL A 88 -0.86 -11.94 2.36
N VAL A 89 -1.48 -11.41 1.30
CA VAL A 89 -2.89 -11.69 0.97
C VAL A 89 -3.08 -13.19 0.74
N TRP A 90 -2.16 -13.82 -0.01
CA TRP A 90 -2.17 -15.27 -0.21
C TRP A 90 -2.03 -16.03 1.11
N ARG A 91 -1.03 -15.72 1.93
CA ARG A 91 -0.75 -16.48 3.17
C ARG A 91 -1.81 -16.31 4.24
N VAL A 92 -2.41 -15.13 4.36
CA VAL A 92 -3.41 -14.83 5.39
C VAL A 92 -4.78 -15.40 5.02
N PHE A 93 -5.24 -15.21 3.78
CA PHE A 93 -6.61 -15.57 3.40
C PHE A 93 -6.72 -16.89 2.65
N ARG A 94 -5.66 -17.31 1.95
CA ARG A 94 -5.71 -18.37 0.95
C ARG A 94 -4.48 -19.33 1.02
N PRO A 95 -4.00 -19.75 2.20
CA PRO A 95 -2.72 -20.46 2.31
C PRO A 95 -2.68 -21.81 1.59
N ARG A 96 -3.84 -22.45 1.37
CA ARG A 96 -3.95 -23.77 0.72
C ARG A 96 -4.36 -23.71 -0.75
N ASP A 97 -4.77 -22.54 -1.23
CA ASP A 97 -5.34 -22.40 -2.56
C ASP A 97 -4.21 -22.14 -3.58
N ARG A 98 -3.92 -23.14 -4.42
CA ARG A 98 -2.83 -23.06 -5.41
C ARG A 98 -3.01 -21.94 -6.44
N TRP A 99 -4.26 -21.64 -6.82
CA TRP A 99 -4.56 -20.53 -7.73
C TRP A 99 -4.17 -19.18 -7.12
N ALA A 100 -4.34 -19.00 -5.81
CA ALA A 100 -3.99 -17.77 -5.11
C ALA A 100 -2.47 -17.59 -5.03
N MET A 101 -1.73 -18.69 -4.83
CA MET A 101 -0.27 -18.68 -4.96
C MET A 101 0.16 -18.25 -6.36
N GLY A 102 -0.44 -18.85 -7.41
CA GLY A 102 -0.17 -18.50 -8.79
C GLY A 102 -0.44 -17.02 -9.10
N LEU A 103 -1.57 -16.49 -8.61
CA LEU A 103 -1.92 -15.08 -8.75
C LEU A 103 -0.93 -14.16 -8.02
N ALA A 104 -0.54 -14.49 -6.79
CA ALA A 104 0.43 -13.72 -6.02
C ALA A 104 1.81 -13.71 -6.69
N SER A 105 2.29 -14.87 -7.16
CA SER A 105 3.56 -14.98 -7.88
C SER A 105 3.52 -14.23 -9.21
N ALA A 106 2.45 -14.39 -10.01
CA ALA A 106 2.29 -13.67 -11.27
C ALA A 106 2.24 -12.16 -11.06
N GLY A 107 1.47 -11.68 -10.08
CA GLY A 107 1.39 -10.26 -9.74
C GLY A 107 2.72 -9.67 -9.29
N ALA A 108 3.48 -10.40 -8.47
CA ALA A 108 4.82 -10.00 -8.05
C ALA A 108 5.82 -9.95 -9.23
N LEU A 109 5.80 -10.97 -10.10
CA LEU A 109 6.65 -11.01 -11.29
C LEU A 109 6.29 -9.92 -12.30
N LEU A 110 5.01 -9.61 -12.50
CA LEU A 110 4.57 -8.52 -13.36
C LEU A 110 4.94 -7.15 -12.78
N ALA A 111 4.88 -6.97 -11.46
CA ALA A 111 5.36 -5.75 -10.81
C ALA A 111 6.88 -5.55 -11.02
N LEU A 112 7.66 -6.63 -10.90
CA LEU A 112 9.09 -6.63 -11.21
C LEU A 112 9.35 -6.39 -12.71
N GLY A 113 8.51 -6.98 -13.58
CA GLY A 113 8.49 -6.70 -15.02
C GLY A 113 8.27 -5.22 -15.31
N GLY A 114 7.34 -4.58 -14.60
CA GLY A 114 7.11 -3.14 -14.68
C GLY A 114 8.36 -2.34 -14.35
N TRP A 115 9.04 -2.68 -13.24
CA TRP A 115 10.28 -2.00 -12.85
C TRP A 115 11.45 -2.23 -13.80
N THR A 116 11.63 -3.46 -14.31
CA THR A 116 12.67 -3.77 -15.30
C THR A 116 12.42 -3.09 -16.64
N LEU A 117 11.16 -3.03 -17.09
CA LEU A 117 10.79 -2.27 -18.30
C LEU A 117 11.13 -0.78 -18.17
N ARG A 118 11.08 -0.21 -16.97
CA ARG A 118 11.48 1.19 -16.74
C ARG A 118 12.98 1.45 -16.93
N TRP A 119 13.81 0.44 -16.70
CA TRP A 119 15.23 0.50 -17.03
C TRP A 119 15.43 0.44 -18.53
N VAL A 120 14.72 -0.48 -19.20
CA VAL A 120 14.84 -0.69 -20.65
C VAL A 120 14.34 0.52 -21.44
N ASP A 121 13.27 1.17 -21.00
CA ASP A 121 12.68 2.34 -21.68
C ASP A 121 13.31 3.68 -21.26
N GLY A 122 14.30 3.67 -20.34
CA GLY A 122 14.96 4.89 -19.85
C GLY A 122 14.07 5.81 -19.01
N SER A 123 12.87 5.37 -18.60
CA SER A 123 11.90 6.22 -17.88
C SER A 123 12.29 6.56 -16.43
N PHE A 124 13.47 6.15 -15.97
CA PHE A 124 14.08 6.69 -14.75
C PHE A 124 14.80 8.02 -14.99
N GLU A 125 15.20 8.32 -16.22
CA GLU A 125 15.93 9.53 -16.60
C GLU A 125 15.04 10.58 -17.30
N GLY A 126 13.88 10.18 -17.81
CA GLY A 126 13.06 11.01 -18.71
C GLY A 126 11.55 11.00 -18.45
N ASP A 127 10.78 10.95 -19.54
CA ASP A 127 9.33 11.13 -19.57
C ASP A 127 8.57 10.01 -18.83
N VAL A 128 8.37 10.22 -17.52
CA VAL A 128 7.62 9.32 -16.63
C VAL A 128 6.18 9.11 -17.12
N LEU A 129 5.57 10.08 -17.83
CA LEU A 129 4.17 10.03 -18.24
C LEU A 129 3.92 8.97 -19.33
N ARG A 130 4.94 8.63 -20.12
CA ARG A 130 4.85 7.61 -21.18
C ARG A 130 5.43 6.25 -20.80
N SER A 131 5.86 6.09 -19.55
CA SER A 131 6.50 4.87 -19.06
C SER A 131 5.53 3.69 -19.02
N ARG A 132 5.70 2.73 -19.94
CA ARG A 132 4.92 1.48 -19.96
C ARG A 132 5.18 0.67 -18.70
N GLY A 133 6.42 0.67 -18.23
CA GLY A 133 6.81 0.01 -16.99
C GLY A 133 6.10 0.58 -15.76
N LEU A 134 5.91 1.90 -15.69
CA LEU A 134 5.13 2.53 -14.62
C LEU A 134 3.67 2.08 -14.63
N PHE A 135 3.03 2.07 -15.81
CA PHE A 135 1.63 1.62 -15.94
C PHE A 135 1.45 0.17 -15.51
N LEU A 136 2.35 -0.73 -15.94
CA LEU A 136 2.30 -2.13 -15.55
C LEU A 136 2.45 -2.28 -14.02
N PHE A 137 3.42 -1.59 -13.43
CA PHE A 137 3.65 -1.60 -11.99
C PHE A 137 2.44 -1.10 -11.19
N GLN A 138 1.89 0.05 -11.56
CA GLN A 138 0.73 0.65 -10.88
C GLN A 138 -0.54 -0.19 -11.05
N SER A 139 -0.71 -0.84 -12.21
CA SER A 139 -1.80 -1.78 -12.43
C SER A 139 -1.73 -2.96 -11.46
N MET A 140 -0.53 -3.53 -11.24
CA MET A 140 -0.36 -4.60 -10.25
C MET A 140 -0.60 -4.13 -8.82
N ARG A 141 -0.30 -2.87 -8.48
CA ARG A 141 -0.67 -2.28 -7.20
C ARG A 141 -2.18 -2.20 -7.01
N ILE A 142 -2.91 -1.76 -8.04
CA ILE A 142 -4.39 -1.74 -8.00
C ILE A 142 -4.92 -3.16 -7.77
N VAL A 143 -4.40 -4.15 -8.50
CA VAL A 143 -4.81 -5.56 -8.36
C VAL A 143 -4.60 -6.07 -6.94
N VAL A 144 -3.42 -5.87 -6.34
CA VAL A 144 -3.18 -6.36 -4.98
C VAL A 144 -4.02 -5.62 -3.93
N PHE A 145 -4.23 -4.30 -4.08
CA PHE A 145 -5.09 -3.57 -3.17
C PHE A 145 -6.56 -4.00 -3.28
N ALA A 146 -7.05 -4.23 -4.50
CA ALA A 146 -8.40 -4.73 -4.74
C ALA A 146 -8.60 -6.14 -4.18
N TRP A 147 -7.64 -7.04 -4.41
CA TRP A 147 -7.68 -8.39 -3.86
C TRP A 147 -7.63 -8.38 -2.33
N SER A 148 -6.69 -7.64 -1.76
CA SER A 148 -6.54 -7.46 -0.31
C SER A 148 -7.81 -6.88 0.33
N ALA A 149 -8.39 -5.82 -0.26
CA ALA A 149 -9.58 -5.18 0.25
C ALA A 149 -10.78 -6.12 0.24
N THR A 150 -10.96 -6.86 -0.87
CA THR A 150 -12.07 -7.80 -1.03
C THR A 150 -12.01 -8.93 0.00
N GLU A 151 -10.86 -9.57 0.17
CA GLU A 151 -10.70 -10.67 1.14
C GLU A 151 -10.83 -10.15 2.58
N ALA A 152 -10.23 -9.01 2.90
CA ALA A 152 -10.32 -8.40 4.23
C ALA A 152 -11.77 -8.04 4.58
N LEU A 153 -12.52 -7.40 3.68
CA LEU A 153 -13.92 -7.03 3.96
C LEU A 153 -14.83 -8.25 4.11
N ARG A 154 -14.66 -9.27 3.27
CA ARG A 154 -15.38 -10.55 3.40
C ARG A 154 -15.08 -11.23 4.72
N TYR A 155 -13.80 -11.27 5.11
CA TYR A 155 -13.38 -11.89 6.37
C TYR A 155 -13.86 -11.10 7.58
N ALA A 156 -13.82 -9.76 7.54
CA ALA A 156 -14.38 -8.90 8.58
C ALA A 156 -15.89 -9.10 8.76
N ALA A 157 -16.65 -9.25 7.67
CA ALA A 157 -18.08 -9.54 7.74
C ALA A 157 -18.34 -10.91 8.40
N ALA A 158 -17.55 -11.93 8.08
CA ALA A 158 -17.64 -13.24 8.73
C ALA A 158 -17.28 -13.18 10.23
N LEU A 159 -16.22 -12.45 10.59
CA LEU A 159 -15.82 -12.26 11.99
C LEU A 159 -16.89 -11.50 12.78
N ARG A 160 -17.54 -10.49 12.21
CA ARG A 160 -18.64 -9.76 12.87
C ARG A 160 -19.82 -10.67 13.21
N ARG A 161 -20.16 -11.61 12.33
CA ARG A 161 -21.19 -12.62 12.63
C ARG A 161 -20.77 -13.54 13.78
N ARG A 162 -19.49 -13.90 13.88
CA ARG A 162 -18.95 -14.70 14.99
C ARG A 162 -18.89 -13.91 16.30
N VAL A 163 -18.57 -12.61 16.23
CA VAL A 163 -18.61 -11.70 17.38
C VAL A 163 -20.02 -11.64 17.98
N ALA A 164 -21.05 -11.57 17.15
CA ALA A 164 -22.44 -11.51 17.60
C ALA A 164 -22.89 -12.73 18.42
N VAL A 165 -22.20 -13.87 18.30
CA VAL A 165 -22.47 -15.10 19.06
C VAL A 165 -21.33 -15.45 20.05
N GLY A 166 -20.43 -14.51 20.33
CA GLY A 166 -19.33 -14.71 21.30
C GLY A 166 -18.20 -15.63 20.83
N LEU A 167 -18.13 -15.99 19.54
CA LEU A 167 -17.12 -16.92 18.99
C LEU A 167 -15.85 -16.23 18.46
N ALA A 168 -15.78 -14.90 18.48
CA ALA A 168 -14.62 -14.16 18.00
C ALA A 168 -14.42 -12.85 18.77
N GLU A 169 -13.18 -12.39 18.84
CA GLU A 169 -12.83 -11.12 19.46
C GLU A 169 -13.20 -9.95 18.53
N PRO A 170 -13.95 -8.94 19.02
CA PRO A 170 -14.35 -7.79 18.20
C PRO A 170 -13.17 -6.94 17.69
N ALA A 171 -12.07 -6.88 18.45
CA ALA A 171 -10.89 -6.10 18.09
C ALA A 171 -10.28 -6.59 16.78
N VAL A 172 -10.17 -7.92 16.61
CA VAL A 172 -9.66 -8.55 15.38
C VAL A 172 -10.59 -8.25 14.20
N ALA A 173 -11.91 -8.32 14.39
CA ALA A 173 -12.87 -8.00 13.33
C ALA A 173 -12.71 -6.55 12.84
N ASN A 174 -12.51 -5.60 13.76
CA ASN A 174 -12.28 -4.19 13.42
C ASN A 174 -10.92 -3.96 12.74
N GLN A 175 -9.86 -4.63 13.20
CA GLN A 175 -8.54 -4.53 12.58
C GLN A 175 -8.58 -4.98 11.11
N ILE A 176 -9.22 -6.11 10.83
CA ILE A 176 -9.37 -6.63 9.46
C ILE A 176 -10.24 -5.68 8.62
N LEU A 177 -11.32 -5.13 9.18
CA LEU A 177 -12.15 -4.15 8.48
C LEU A 177 -11.32 -2.93 8.07
N PHE A 178 -10.58 -2.33 9.01
CA PHE A 178 -9.76 -1.15 8.75
C PHE A 178 -8.70 -1.42 7.69
N TRP A 179 -8.12 -2.62 7.68
CA TRP A 179 -7.21 -3.03 6.61
C TRP A 179 -7.90 -3.09 5.24
N GLY A 180 -9.13 -3.62 5.18
CA GLY A 180 -9.93 -3.62 3.95
C GLY A 180 -10.26 -2.21 3.44
N VAL A 181 -10.66 -1.31 4.35
CA VAL A 181 -10.92 0.11 4.03
C VAL A 181 -9.66 0.84 3.58
N ALA A 182 -8.50 0.57 4.20
CA ALA A 182 -7.21 1.09 3.77
C ALA A 182 -6.91 0.68 2.31
N GLY A 183 -7.20 -0.57 1.95
CA GLY A 183 -7.06 -1.06 0.57
C GLY A 183 -7.91 -0.26 -0.42
N ILE A 184 -9.16 0.08 -0.09
CA ILE A 184 -10.02 0.92 -0.93
C ILE A 184 -9.40 2.31 -1.14
N PHE A 185 -8.95 2.96 -0.06
CA PHE A 185 -8.31 4.26 -0.19
C PHE A 185 -7.05 4.19 -1.06
N MET A 186 -6.23 3.15 -0.93
CA MET A 186 -5.04 2.98 -1.76
C MET A 186 -5.36 2.73 -3.24
N ILE A 187 -6.48 2.08 -3.56
CA ILE A 187 -6.98 1.98 -4.95
C ILE A 187 -7.31 3.38 -5.47
N VAL A 188 -8.05 4.19 -4.71
CA VAL A 188 -8.41 5.57 -5.08
C VAL A 188 -7.16 6.42 -5.29
N THR A 189 -6.17 6.34 -4.40
CA THR A 189 -4.87 7.03 -4.57
C THR A 189 -4.20 6.62 -5.88
N THR A 190 -4.11 5.32 -6.17
CA THR A 190 -3.40 4.81 -7.34
C THR A 190 -4.11 5.17 -8.64
N LEU A 191 -5.43 5.07 -8.67
CA LEU A 191 -6.25 5.50 -9.81
C LEU A 191 -6.15 7.01 -10.04
N SER A 192 -6.13 7.81 -8.98
CA SER A 192 -5.97 9.27 -9.09
C SER A 192 -4.62 9.67 -9.66
N ILE A 193 -3.58 8.86 -9.48
CA ILE A 193 -2.28 9.06 -10.13
C ILE A 193 -2.35 8.64 -11.61
N MET A 194 -2.96 7.49 -11.90
CA MET A 194 -2.90 6.87 -13.23
C MET A 194 -3.87 7.46 -14.25
N LEU A 195 -5.12 7.73 -13.87
CA LEU A 195 -6.16 8.13 -14.81
C LEU A 195 -5.87 9.45 -15.52
N PRO A 196 -5.36 10.52 -14.88
CA PRO A 196 -5.01 11.74 -15.59
C PRO A 196 -3.97 11.49 -16.68
N ILE A 197 -2.97 10.65 -16.40
CA ILE A 197 -1.92 10.32 -17.36
C ILE A 197 -2.51 9.52 -18.54
N LEU A 198 -3.36 8.52 -18.29
CA LEU A 198 -3.99 7.72 -19.35
C LEU A 198 -4.94 8.54 -20.23
N LEU A 199 -5.76 9.39 -19.61
CA LEU A 199 -6.84 10.10 -20.32
C LEU A 199 -6.35 11.37 -21.02
N THR A 200 -5.31 12.01 -20.49
CA THR A 200 -4.88 13.33 -20.97
C THR A 200 -3.40 13.41 -21.36
N GLY A 201 -2.59 12.40 -21.01
CA GLY A 201 -1.14 12.44 -21.20
C GLY A 201 -0.43 13.46 -20.32
N ARG A 202 -1.09 14.00 -19.28
CA ARG A 202 -0.59 15.07 -18.41
C ARG A 202 -0.40 14.60 -16.98
N SER A 203 0.39 15.37 -16.22
CA SER A 203 0.67 15.07 -14.83
C SER A 203 -0.58 15.22 -13.95
N PRO A 204 -0.85 14.32 -12.97
CA PRO A 204 -1.95 14.50 -12.03
C PRO A 204 -1.82 15.78 -11.20
N LEU A 205 -0.62 16.35 -11.11
CA LEU A 205 -0.35 17.61 -10.41
C LEU A 205 -1.02 18.82 -11.05
N GLU A 206 -1.35 18.74 -12.34
CA GLU A 206 -2.02 19.82 -13.10
C GLU A 206 -3.52 19.90 -12.79
N PHE A 207 -4.10 18.90 -12.13
CA PHE A 207 -5.54 18.79 -11.92
C PHE A 207 -5.90 18.84 -10.44
N ALA A 208 -6.85 19.70 -10.07
CA ALA A 208 -7.29 19.87 -8.68
C ALA A 208 -7.95 18.60 -8.11
N LEU A 209 -8.80 17.93 -8.89
CA LEU A 209 -9.58 16.77 -8.43
C LEU A 209 -8.69 15.56 -8.08
N PRO A 210 -7.78 15.07 -8.95
CA PRO A 210 -6.82 14.02 -8.59
C PRO A 210 -6.01 14.35 -7.34
N MET A 211 -5.57 15.60 -7.18
CA MET A 211 -4.80 16.03 -6.01
C MET A 211 -5.63 16.00 -4.72
N ALA A 212 -6.90 16.41 -4.78
CA ALA A 212 -7.81 16.29 -3.65
C ALA A 212 -8.07 14.82 -3.28
N LEU A 213 -8.32 13.96 -4.27
CA LEU A 213 -8.52 12.53 -4.06
C LEU A 213 -7.27 11.85 -3.47
N ILE A 214 -6.07 12.16 -3.97
CA ILE A 214 -4.80 11.69 -3.41
C ILE A 214 -4.65 12.12 -1.94
N THR A 215 -4.96 13.39 -1.64
CA THR A 215 -4.83 13.93 -0.28
C THR A 215 -5.78 13.24 0.69
N VAL A 216 -7.07 13.18 0.34
CA VAL A 216 -8.11 12.59 1.19
C VAL A 216 -7.89 11.09 1.37
N SER A 217 -7.57 10.37 0.30
CA SER A 217 -7.36 8.92 0.37
C SER A 217 -6.12 8.55 1.18
N THR A 218 -4.99 9.25 1.02
CA THR A 218 -3.77 8.92 1.80
C THR A 218 -3.92 9.27 3.29
N LEU A 219 -4.55 10.39 3.63
CA LEU A 219 -4.91 10.71 5.02
C LEU A 219 -5.91 9.69 5.58
N GLY A 220 -6.91 9.31 4.79
CA GLY A 220 -7.87 8.26 5.13
C GLY A 220 -7.16 6.94 5.45
N THR A 221 -6.27 6.48 4.57
CA THR A 221 -5.41 5.32 4.79
C THR A 221 -4.61 5.45 6.08
N ALA A 222 -4.01 6.62 6.35
CA ALA A 222 -3.17 6.82 7.52
C ALA A 222 -3.99 6.67 8.81
N VAL A 223 -5.18 7.27 8.86
CA VAL A 223 -6.09 7.17 10.00
C VAL A 223 -6.53 5.73 10.23
N VAL A 224 -7.03 5.04 9.19
CA VAL A 224 -7.53 3.66 9.36
C VAL A 224 -6.41 2.68 9.70
N MET A 225 -5.22 2.86 9.12
CA MET A 225 -4.04 2.05 9.46
C MET A 225 -3.58 2.29 10.89
N TRP A 226 -3.57 3.54 11.35
CA TRP A 226 -3.27 3.84 12.74
C TRP A 226 -4.29 3.17 13.68
N CYS A 227 -5.58 3.32 13.41
CA CYS A 227 -6.63 2.69 14.21
C CYS A 227 -6.58 1.15 14.21
N ALA A 228 -6.14 0.53 13.10
CA ALA A 228 -6.01 -0.92 12.98
C ALA A 228 -4.95 -1.49 13.95
N PHE A 229 -3.83 -0.79 14.15
CA PHE A 229 -2.71 -1.29 14.97
C PHE A 229 -2.59 -0.61 16.34
N PHE A 230 -3.23 0.55 16.50
CA PHE A 230 -3.28 1.35 17.74
C PHE A 230 -4.73 1.72 18.07
N PRO A 231 -5.58 0.74 18.43
CA PRO A 231 -6.99 1.00 18.69
C PRO A 231 -7.15 1.96 19.89
N PRO A 232 -7.96 3.04 19.76
CA PRO A 232 -8.15 4.01 20.84
C PRO A 232 -8.81 3.36 22.07
N LEU A 233 -8.51 3.87 23.26
CA LEU A 233 -9.00 3.32 24.53
C LEU A 233 -10.54 3.24 24.61
N GLY A 234 -11.24 4.22 24.01
CA GLY A 234 -12.70 4.20 23.93
C GLY A 234 -13.26 3.01 23.14
N MET A 235 -12.56 2.56 22.09
CA MET A 235 -12.93 1.36 21.35
C MET A 235 -12.77 0.13 22.24
N ARG A 236 -11.65 0.01 22.99
CA ARG A 236 -11.43 -1.11 23.90
C ARG A 236 -12.52 -1.25 24.97
N ARG A 237 -12.98 -0.13 25.54
CA ARG A 237 -14.03 -0.13 26.57
C ARG A 237 -15.36 -0.67 26.03
N ARG A 238 -15.80 -0.22 24.85
CA ARG A 238 -17.06 -0.71 24.25
C ARG A 238 -17.02 -2.22 23.96
N LEU A 239 -15.86 -2.77 23.62
CA LEU A 239 -15.72 -4.20 23.36
C LEU A 239 -15.86 -5.07 24.62
N LEU A 240 -15.55 -4.53 25.80
CA LEU A 240 -15.71 -5.25 27.07
C LEU A 240 -17.17 -5.32 27.53
N PHE A 241 -18.01 -4.35 27.15
CA PHE A 241 -19.41 -4.26 27.60
C PHE A 241 -20.43 -4.91 26.67
N SER A 242 -20.04 -5.31 25.45
CA SER A 242 -20.97 -5.97 24.50
C SER A 242 -21.03 -7.49 24.62
N GLY A 243 -20.34 -8.07 25.62
CA GLY A 243 -20.26 -9.52 25.86
C GLY A 243 -20.77 -9.97 27.22
N ALA A 244 -21.45 -9.09 27.97
CA ALA A 244 -22.15 -9.39 29.22
C ALA A 244 -23.65 -9.21 28.99
#